data_AF-A0A7L4QVB0-F1
#
_entry.id   AF-A0A7L4QVB0-F1
#
_cell.length_a   1.000
_cell.length_b   1.000
_cell.length_c   1.000
_cell.angle_alpha   90.00
_cell.angle_beta   90.00
_cell.angle_gamma   90.00
#
_symmetry.space_group_name_H-M   'P 1'
#
loop_
_entity.id
_entity.type
_entity.pdbx_description
1 polymer ?
#
loop_
_entity_poly.entity_id
_entity_poly.type
_entity_poly.pdbx_seq_one_letter_code
_entity_poly.pdbx_strand_id
1 'polypeptide(L)'
;MPRTSSSGNKTRFLWRNILILCKYKKSVMDIRDRIFAATGKVKADMVFTGGHIVNVNTKEILDRDIAVKDGYIVGIGDVSCLNGDDTQIIDISGRYICPGLIDGHVHFESSMVTLSQFSVPALEHGTTSVVIDPHEIANVLGRRGIDLVI
;
A
#
# COMPACT_ATOMS: atom_id res chain seq x y z
N MET A 1 50.06 31.92 4.84
CA MET A 1 49.09 32.85 4.21
C MET A 1 48.03 32.04 3.48
N PRO A 2 46.74 32.26 3.72
CA PRO A 2 45.66 31.47 3.16
C PRO A 2 45.23 31.99 1.78
N ARG A 3 44.78 31.09 0.90
CA ARG A 3 43.92 31.43 -0.24
C ARG A 3 42.52 30.91 0.03
N THR A 4 41.57 31.80 -0.21
CA THR A 4 40.12 31.69 -0.02
C THR A 4 39.43 31.05 -1.22
N SER A 5 38.26 30.45 -0.96
CA SER A 5 37.10 30.19 -1.86
C SER A 5 37.33 29.21 -3.02
N SER A 6 36.39 28.37 -3.47
CA SER A 6 34.92 28.41 -3.39
C SER A 6 34.31 27.02 -3.61
N SER A 7 33.14 26.81 -2.99
CA SER A 7 31.95 26.11 -3.52
C SER A 7 32.12 24.79 -4.28
N GLY A 8 31.69 23.70 -3.64
CA GLY A 8 31.36 22.45 -4.34
C GLY A 8 30.45 21.59 -3.47
N ASN A 9 29.14 21.73 -3.66
CA ASN A 9 28.10 20.88 -3.09
C ASN A 9 28.47 19.38 -3.16
N LYS A 10 28.52 18.72 -2.01
CA LYS A 10 28.27 17.27 -1.92
C LYS A 10 27.28 17.02 -0.79
N THR A 11 26.01 17.06 -1.18
CA THR A 11 24.87 16.43 -0.53
C THR A 11 25.24 15.04 -0.02
N ARG A 12 25.58 14.95 1.27
CA ARG A 12 25.58 13.69 2.02
C ARG A 12 24.11 13.32 2.25
N PHE A 13 23.53 12.62 1.28
CA PHE A 13 22.28 11.89 1.46
C PHE A 13 22.49 10.85 2.56
N LEU A 14 21.92 11.12 3.74
CA LEU A 14 21.86 10.20 4.86
C LEU A 14 20.91 9.05 4.50
N TRP A 15 21.46 7.92 4.06
CA TRP A 15 20.78 6.62 3.97
C TRP A 15 20.60 5.99 5.35
N ARG A 16 19.96 6.69 6.28
CA ARG A 16 19.53 6.14 7.57
C ARG A 16 18.03 6.32 7.65
N ASN A 17 17.29 5.28 7.24
CA ASN A 17 15.98 4.83 7.74
C ASN A 17 15.21 4.02 6.68
N ILE A 18 15.82 2.97 6.12
CA ILE A 18 15.07 1.87 5.48
C ILE A 18 15.28 0.65 6.36
N LEU A 19 14.50 0.60 7.42
CA LEU A 19 14.16 -0.59 8.17
C LEU A 19 12.67 -0.45 8.45
N ILE A 20 11.84 -0.63 7.42
CA ILE A 20 10.45 -1.03 7.61
C ILE A 20 10.52 -2.50 8.04
N LEU A 21 10.90 -2.70 9.30
CA LEU A 21 10.63 -3.93 10.01
C LEU A 21 9.11 -3.95 10.19
N CYS A 22 8.42 -4.56 9.25
CA CYS A 22 7.06 -5.01 9.39
C CYS A 22 7.03 -6.10 10.47
N LYS A 23 7.23 -5.71 11.73
CA LYS A 23 6.79 -6.49 12.88
C LYS A 23 5.28 -6.35 12.91
N TYR A 24 4.60 -7.13 12.07
CA TYR A 24 3.16 -7.37 12.18
C TYR A 24 2.93 -8.21 13.44
N LYS A 25 3.13 -7.58 14.59
CA LYS A 25 2.64 -8.08 15.86
C LYS A 25 1.12 -7.99 15.69
N LYS A 26 0.44 -9.12 15.47
CA LYS A 26 -1.01 -9.24 15.71
C LYS A 26 -1.23 -8.98 17.20
N SER A 27 -1.07 -7.72 17.60
CA SER A 27 -1.60 -7.22 18.85
C SER A 27 -3.10 -7.17 18.62
N VAL A 28 -3.85 -7.63 19.60
CA VAL A 28 -5.27 -7.32 19.76
C VAL A 28 -5.37 -5.82 20.07
N MET A 29 -4.94 -4.97 19.13
CA MET A 29 -5.34 -3.57 19.02
C MET A 29 -6.59 -3.57 18.15
N ASP A 30 -7.62 -2.98 18.72
CA ASP A 30 -8.83 -3.72 19.00
C ASP A 30 -9.78 -3.58 17.81
N ILE A 31 -10.40 -4.68 17.38
CA ILE A 31 -11.51 -4.59 16.42
C ILE A 31 -12.56 -3.56 16.89
N ARG A 32 -12.65 -3.34 18.21
CA ARG A 32 -13.34 -2.23 18.85
C ARG A 32 -12.97 -0.84 18.32
N ASP A 33 -11.69 -0.51 18.11
CA ASP A 33 -11.29 0.81 17.61
C ASP A 33 -11.77 1.03 16.18
N ARG A 34 -11.76 -0.03 15.36
CA ARG A 34 -12.32 0.00 14.00
C ARG A 34 -13.84 0.14 14.02
N ILE A 35 -14.52 -0.56 14.94
CA ILE A 35 -15.97 -0.42 15.15
C ILE A 35 -16.30 0.99 15.66
N PHE A 36 -15.49 1.54 16.57
CA PHE A 36 -15.64 2.89 17.08
C PHE A 36 -15.39 3.94 16.01
N ALA A 37 -14.42 3.71 15.12
CA ALA A 37 -14.22 4.53 13.94
C ALA A 37 -15.43 4.44 13.00
N ALA A 38 -15.91 3.24 12.68
CA ALA A 38 -17.08 3.05 11.82
C ALA A 38 -18.37 3.68 12.40
N THR A 39 -18.45 3.84 13.73
CA THR A 39 -19.56 4.50 14.43
C THR A 39 -19.33 5.99 14.73
N GLY A 40 -18.21 6.57 14.27
CA GLY A 40 -17.90 7.99 14.44
C GLY A 40 -17.37 8.41 15.81
N LYS A 41 -17.11 7.45 16.71
CA LYS A 41 -16.56 7.70 18.06
C LYS A 41 -15.05 7.95 18.05
N VAL A 42 -14.36 7.42 17.05
CA VAL A 42 -12.92 7.58 16.83
C VAL A 42 -12.69 8.12 15.41
N LYS A 43 -11.67 8.94 15.25
CA LYS A 43 -11.31 9.54 13.96
C LYS A 43 -10.47 8.58 13.11
N ALA A 44 -10.64 8.68 11.79
CA ALA A 44 -9.91 7.87 10.83
C ALA A 44 -8.44 8.31 10.74
N ASP A 45 -7.57 7.40 10.31
CA ASP A 45 -6.16 7.75 10.03
C ASP A 45 -6.05 8.45 8.68
N MET A 46 -6.88 8.04 7.72
CA MET A 46 -6.88 8.55 6.35
C MET A 46 -8.28 8.61 5.78
N VAL A 47 -8.58 9.65 5.01
CA VAL A 47 -9.85 9.83 4.30
C VAL A 47 -9.57 10.23 2.87
N PHE A 48 -10.20 9.54 1.92
CA PHE A 48 -10.19 9.86 0.50
C PHE A 48 -11.48 10.58 0.13
N THR A 49 -11.38 11.77 -0.47
CA THR A 49 -12.56 12.61 -0.79
C THR A 49 -12.72 12.88 -2.28
N GLY A 50 -13.96 13.03 -2.73
CA GLY A 50 -14.29 13.47 -4.10
C GLY A 50 -14.07 12.41 -5.19
N GLY A 51 -13.87 11.15 -4.80
CA GLY A 51 -13.55 10.06 -5.71
C GLY A 51 -14.76 9.37 -6.32
N HIS A 52 -14.51 8.68 -7.44
CA HIS A 52 -15.44 7.77 -8.09
C HIS A 52 -15.11 6.32 -7.69
N ILE A 53 -15.89 5.73 -6.79
CA ILE A 53 -15.67 4.35 -6.32
C ILE A 53 -16.21 3.36 -7.34
N VAL A 54 -15.34 2.46 -7.82
CA VAL A 54 -15.72 1.33 -8.67
C VAL A 54 -16.27 0.20 -7.80
N ASN A 55 -17.60 0.10 -7.69
CA ASN A 55 -18.23 -1.01 -6.98
C ASN A 55 -18.31 -2.23 -7.90
N VAL A 56 -17.33 -3.12 -7.79
CA VAL A 56 -17.25 -4.35 -8.61
C VAL A 56 -18.38 -5.36 -8.33
N ASN A 57 -19.04 -5.27 -7.17
CA ASN A 57 -20.17 -6.14 -6.84
C ASN A 57 -21.46 -5.70 -7.54
N THR A 58 -21.78 -4.40 -7.49
CA THR A 58 -23.00 -3.86 -8.12
C THR A 58 -22.78 -3.40 -9.57
N LYS A 59 -21.53 -3.28 -10.01
CA LYS A 59 -21.11 -2.77 -11.33
C LYS A 59 -21.46 -1.28 -11.53
N GLU A 60 -21.50 -0.53 -10.45
CA GLU A 60 -21.80 0.90 -10.43
C GLU A 60 -20.55 1.72 -10.12
N ILE A 61 -20.58 2.98 -10.53
CA ILE A 61 -19.65 4.01 -10.10
C ILE A 61 -20.36 4.88 -9.05
N LEU A 62 -19.79 4.98 -7.85
CA LEU A 62 -20.38 5.70 -6.72
C LEU A 62 -19.55 6.94 -6.38
N ASP A 63 -20.17 8.12 -6.40
CA ASP A 63 -19.54 9.37 -5.95
C ASP A 63 -19.59 9.46 -4.43
N ARG A 64 -18.60 8.89 -3.76
CA ARG A 64 -18.56 8.73 -2.30
C ARG A 64 -17.12 8.80 -1.79
N ASP A 65 -16.98 9.15 -0.53
CA ASP A 65 -15.70 9.21 0.16
C ASP A 65 -15.40 7.88 0.89
N ILE A 66 -14.13 7.63 1.19
CA ILE A 66 -13.67 6.41 1.90
C ILE A 66 -12.84 6.81 3.11
N ALA A 67 -13.12 6.20 4.27
CA ALA A 67 -12.32 6.36 5.47
C ALA A 67 -11.60 5.06 5.84
N VAL A 68 -10.34 5.19 6.27
CA VAL A 68 -9.44 4.09 6.63
C VAL A 68 -8.92 4.27 8.06
N LYS A 69 -8.97 3.19 8.84
CA LYS A 69 -8.39 3.09 10.19
C LYS A 69 -7.59 1.79 10.30
N ASP A 70 -6.35 1.86 10.76
CA ASP A 70 -5.45 0.72 10.95
C ASP A 70 -5.28 -0.16 9.69
N GLY A 71 -5.34 0.45 8.50
CA GLY A 71 -5.28 -0.26 7.21
C GLY A 71 -6.58 -0.94 6.78
N TYR A 72 -7.69 -0.72 7.48
CA TYR A 72 -9.02 -1.23 7.13
C TYR A 72 -9.95 -0.11 6.72
N ILE A 73 -10.80 -0.36 5.72
CA ILE A 73 -11.90 0.54 5.37
C ILE A 73 -12.95 0.47 6.48
N VAL A 74 -13.24 1.62 7.09
CA VAL A 74 -14.22 1.75 8.20
C VAL A 74 -15.46 2.55 7.81
N GLY A 75 -15.45 3.22 6.66
CA GLY A 75 -16.59 3.95 6.15
C GLY A 75 -16.50 4.15 4.64
N ILE A 76 -17.65 4.07 3.97
CA ILE A 76 -17.84 4.44 2.58
C ILE A 76 -19.11 5.30 2.53
N GLY A 77 -19.02 6.51 2.02
CA GLY A 77 -20.16 7.39 1.92
C GLY A 77 -19.86 8.84 2.26
N ASP A 78 -20.74 9.46 3.02
CA ASP A 78 -20.40 10.67 3.78
C ASP A 78 -19.63 10.24 5.03
N VAL A 79 -18.32 10.50 5.03
CA VAL A 79 -17.42 10.19 6.14
C VAL A 79 -16.85 11.44 6.80
N SER A 80 -17.48 12.61 6.58
CA SER A 80 -17.05 13.89 7.14
C SER A 80 -16.91 13.87 8.66
N CYS A 81 -17.74 13.07 9.34
CA CYS A 81 -17.70 12.88 10.80
C CYS A 81 -16.42 12.16 11.28
N LEU A 82 -15.67 11.51 10.40
CA LEU A 82 -14.44 10.77 10.71
C LEU A 82 -13.17 11.63 10.57
N ASN A 83 -13.30 12.86 10.10
CA ASN A 83 -12.21 13.83 10.04
C ASN A 83 -11.84 14.30 11.46
N GLY A 84 -10.55 14.25 11.77
CA GLY A 84 -9.94 14.81 12.97
C GLY A 84 -8.63 15.51 12.65
N ASP A 85 -8.03 16.14 13.67
CA ASP A 85 -6.81 16.94 13.52
C ASP A 85 -5.62 16.13 12.97
N ASP A 86 -5.56 14.84 13.31
CA ASP A 86 -4.50 13.90 12.86
C ASP A 86 -4.89 13.09 11.61
N THR A 87 -6.09 13.31 11.04
CA THR A 87 -6.56 12.54 9.88
C THR A 87 -5.91 13.06 8.60
N GLN A 88 -5.27 12.16 7.85
CA GLN A 88 -4.73 12.50 6.53
C GLN A 88 -5.87 12.54 5.49
N ILE A 89 -6.19 13.74 4.99
CA ILE A 89 -7.18 13.91 3.93
C ILE A 89 -6.48 13.88 2.57
N ILE A 90 -6.94 13.02 1.67
CA ILE A 90 -6.42 12.83 0.33
C ILE A 90 -7.53 13.15 -0.68
N ASP A 91 -7.38 14.27 -1.37
CA ASP A 91 -8.29 14.65 -2.43
C ASP A 91 -8.03 13.82 -3.70
N ILE A 92 -9.04 13.06 -4.11
CA ILE A 92 -9.04 12.23 -5.31
C ILE A 92 -10.12 12.69 -6.30
N SER A 93 -10.48 13.97 -6.26
CA SER A 93 -11.44 14.59 -7.18
C SER A 93 -11.16 14.27 -8.65
N GLY A 94 -12.18 13.76 -9.35
CA GLY A 94 -12.10 13.36 -10.76
C GLY A 94 -11.29 12.08 -11.02
N ARG A 95 -10.85 11.37 -9.98
CA ARG A 95 -10.15 10.08 -10.09
C ARG A 95 -11.06 8.93 -9.69
N TYR A 96 -10.71 7.75 -10.18
CA TYR A 96 -11.37 6.51 -9.81
C TYR A 96 -10.58 5.79 -8.72
N ILE A 97 -11.31 5.15 -7.81
CA ILE A 97 -10.75 4.24 -6.81
C ILE A 97 -11.38 2.87 -6.98
N CYS A 98 -10.53 1.85 -7.05
CA CYS A 98 -10.93 0.46 -7.17
C CYS A 98 -10.14 -0.39 -6.16
N PRO A 99 -10.61 -1.63 -5.88
CA PRO A 99 -9.77 -2.60 -5.19
C PRO A 99 -8.44 -2.80 -5.94
N GLY A 100 -7.36 -3.01 -5.20
CA GLY A 100 -6.08 -3.38 -5.79
C GLY A 100 -6.22 -4.65 -6.63
N LEU A 101 -5.53 -4.69 -7.76
CA LEU A 101 -5.61 -5.81 -8.69
C LEU A 101 -4.95 -7.05 -8.08
N ILE A 102 -5.47 -8.21 -8.46
CA ILE A 102 -4.96 -9.53 -8.08
C ILE A 102 -4.59 -10.27 -9.37
N ASP A 103 -3.31 -10.58 -9.54
CA ASP A 103 -2.87 -11.48 -10.61
C ASP A 103 -3.03 -12.92 -10.14
N GLY A 104 -3.95 -13.64 -10.77
CA GLY A 104 -4.36 -14.98 -10.37
C GLY A 104 -3.33 -16.06 -10.67
N HIS A 105 -2.32 -15.79 -11.49
CA HIS A 105 -1.26 -16.74 -11.81
C HIS A 105 -0.09 -16.05 -12.53
N VAL A 106 1.08 -16.03 -11.89
CA VAL A 106 2.28 -15.44 -12.47
C VAL A 106 3.54 -16.26 -12.20
N HIS A 107 4.47 -16.19 -13.16
CA HIS A 107 5.85 -16.63 -13.02
C HIS A 107 6.75 -15.41 -13.09
N PHE A 108 7.26 -14.94 -11.95
CA PHE A 108 8.12 -13.76 -11.94
C PHE A 108 9.47 -14.05 -12.62
N GLU A 109 9.89 -15.32 -12.63
CA GLU A 109 11.10 -15.82 -13.29
C GLU A 109 11.11 -15.54 -14.79
N SER A 110 9.94 -15.61 -15.44
CA SER A 110 9.77 -15.29 -16.86
C SER A 110 10.06 -13.81 -17.17
N SER A 111 9.99 -12.94 -16.17
CA SER A 111 10.36 -11.51 -16.29
C SER A 111 11.87 -11.29 -16.16
N MET A 112 12.66 -12.33 -15.93
CA MET A 112 14.12 -12.29 -15.76
C MET A 112 14.61 -11.34 -14.65
N VAL A 113 13.78 -11.14 -13.63
CA VAL A 113 14.09 -10.27 -12.48
C VAL A 113 13.87 -11.02 -11.18
N THR A 114 14.42 -10.48 -10.09
CA THR A 114 14.13 -11.00 -8.74
C THR A 114 12.70 -10.65 -8.31
N LEU A 115 12.13 -11.40 -7.36
CA LEU A 115 10.81 -11.12 -6.82
C LEU A 115 10.68 -9.69 -6.27
N SER A 116 11.72 -9.18 -5.59
CA SER A 116 11.76 -7.79 -5.11
C SER A 116 11.75 -6.73 -6.21
N GLN A 117 12.34 -7.05 -7.37
CA GLN A 117 12.31 -6.15 -8.53
C GLN A 117 10.98 -6.25 -9.29
N PHE A 118 10.36 -7.42 -9.29
CA PHE A 118 9.03 -7.64 -9.87
C PHE A 118 7.93 -6.90 -9.07
N SER A 119 8.03 -6.84 -7.74
CA SER A 119 6.98 -6.23 -6.90
C SER A 119 6.79 -4.72 -7.12
N VAL A 120 7.86 -3.99 -7.45
CA VAL A 120 7.81 -2.53 -7.66
C VAL A 120 6.90 -2.16 -8.84
N PRO A 121 7.15 -2.61 -10.08
CA PRO A 121 6.30 -2.30 -11.22
C PRO A 121 4.88 -2.86 -11.07
N ALA A 122 4.72 -4.03 -10.42
CA ALA A 122 3.39 -4.57 -10.14
C ALA A 122 2.55 -3.58 -9.28
N LEU A 123 3.14 -3.05 -8.20
CA LEU A 123 2.49 -2.08 -7.32
C LEU A 123 2.24 -0.74 -8.01
N GLU A 124 3.19 -0.24 -8.81
CA GLU A 124 3.05 1.02 -9.56
C GLU A 124 1.87 0.99 -10.55
N HIS A 125 1.50 -0.20 -11.03
CA HIS A 125 0.36 -0.41 -11.92
C HIS A 125 -0.89 -0.94 -11.18
N GLY A 126 -0.90 -0.89 -9.84
CA GLY A 126 -2.06 -1.20 -9.02
C GLY A 126 -2.27 -2.68 -8.69
N THR A 127 -1.34 -3.57 -9.04
CA THR A 127 -1.38 -4.98 -8.62
C THR A 127 -0.83 -5.11 -7.21
N THR A 128 -1.73 -5.44 -6.27
CA THR A 128 -1.43 -5.51 -4.83
C THR A 128 -1.27 -6.94 -4.33
N SER A 129 -1.62 -7.94 -5.13
CA SER A 129 -1.49 -9.35 -4.80
C SER A 129 -1.25 -10.18 -6.06
N VAL A 130 -0.45 -11.23 -5.91
CA VAL A 130 -0.11 -12.15 -7.00
C VAL A 130 -0.10 -13.58 -6.48
N VAL A 131 -0.50 -14.53 -7.30
CA VAL A 131 -0.39 -15.96 -7.03
C VAL A 131 0.78 -16.51 -7.84
N ILE A 132 1.86 -16.86 -7.16
CA ILE A 132 3.12 -17.26 -7.79
C ILE A 132 3.20 -18.79 -7.83
N ASP A 133 3.48 -19.34 -9.00
CA ASP A 133 3.91 -20.73 -9.16
C ASP A 133 5.43 -20.76 -9.45
N PRO A 134 6.29 -21.03 -8.45
CA PRO A 134 7.74 -20.90 -8.59
C PRO A 134 8.37 -22.14 -9.24
N HIS A 135 7.73 -22.71 -10.27
CA HIS A 135 8.14 -23.99 -10.82
C HIS A 135 9.47 -23.89 -11.59
N GLU A 136 9.81 -22.74 -12.15
CA GLU A 136 11.07 -22.52 -12.85
C GLU A 136 12.25 -22.60 -11.88
N ILE A 137 12.22 -21.85 -10.78
CA ILE A 137 13.28 -21.90 -9.77
C ILE A 137 13.28 -23.24 -9.02
N ALA A 138 12.10 -23.85 -8.81
CA ALA A 138 12.00 -25.17 -8.20
C ALA A 138 12.60 -26.27 -9.09
N ASN A 139 12.42 -26.22 -10.41
CA ASN A 139 13.03 -27.19 -11.32
C ASN A 139 14.56 -27.09 -11.35
N VAL A 140 15.13 -25.89 -11.13
CA VAL A 140 16.59 -25.68 -11.10
C VAL A 140 17.20 -26.00 -9.74
N LEU A 141 16.58 -25.57 -8.64
CA LEU A 141 17.15 -25.63 -7.29
C LEU A 141 16.45 -26.62 -6.35
N GLY A 142 15.41 -27.31 -6.81
CA GLY A 142 14.57 -28.17 -6.00
C GLY A 142 13.84 -27.39 -4.90
N ARG A 143 13.65 -28.02 -3.75
CA ARG A 143 13.01 -27.43 -2.56
C ARG A 143 13.61 -26.09 -2.15
N ARG A 144 14.94 -25.93 -2.28
CA ARG A 144 15.62 -24.67 -1.95
C ARG A 144 15.10 -23.51 -2.79
N GLY A 145 14.69 -23.74 -4.03
CA GLY A 145 14.07 -22.71 -4.87
C GLY A 145 12.73 -22.25 -4.32
N ILE A 146 11.91 -23.19 -3.82
CA ILE A 146 10.62 -22.89 -3.17
C ILE A 146 10.84 -22.06 -1.91
N ASP A 147 11.77 -22.48 -1.05
CA ASP A 147 12.10 -21.82 0.22
C ASP A 147 12.65 -20.37 0.04
N LEU A 148 13.03 -19.97 -1.19
CA LEU A 148 13.45 -18.60 -1.49
C LEU A 148 12.28 -17.66 -1.84
N VAL A 149 11.11 -18.22 -2.18
CA VAL A 149 9.93 -17.48 -2.62
C VAL A 149 8.90 -17.32 -1.49
N ILE A 150 8.84 -18.30 -0.57
CA ILE A 150 7.98 -18.28 0.63
C ILE A 150 8.64 -17.60 1.83
#